data_AF-A0A2T4VYD7-F1
#
_entry.id   AF-A0A2T4VYD7-F1
#
_cell.length_a   1.000
_cell.length_b   1.000
_cell.length_c   1.000
_cell.angle_alpha   90.00
_cell.angle_beta   90.00
_cell.angle_gamma   90.00
#
_symmetry.space_group_name_H-M   'P 1'
#
loop_
_entity.id
_entity.type
_entity.pdbx_description
1 polymer ?
#
loop_
_entity_poly.entity_id
_entity_poly.type
_entity_poly.pdbx_seq_one_letter_code
_entity_poly.pdbx_strand_id
1 'polypeptide(L)'
;MIHFYKIYSYLVLVIRYSRHVISLTTMALLSSCYSARYSHIPNLDVNLEYMNHTELLHITDKLGMMYKSKPKNKTIGIAYSDALRMVGKSSQALAVMRQIAILYPQDMDVLASYGKNLADAGYLDDALNAIERAQRPDMPDWKLISAKASILAQMGRYLEANIEYNKALELAPNESSIVSNMGISYLLSGDIKKAEEKLRYASKMLGSDSRIRQNLALVVGLQGRIQEAYSIAAQELSPEEAEENIAYLKSVLSQKDPWATLRTKEQKPRIKNKPANVANKK
;
A
#
# COMPACT_ATOMS: atom_id res chain seq x y z
N MET A 1 9.40 -47.69 23.66
CA MET A 1 10.48 -47.84 22.65
C MET A 1 9.79 -47.82 21.30
N ILE A 2 9.73 -46.73 20.53
CA ILE A 2 10.79 -45.82 20.10
C ILE A 2 10.21 -44.39 20.08
N HIS A 3 10.81 -43.57 20.93
CA HIS A 3 11.08 -42.14 20.86
C HIS A 3 10.27 -41.22 19.91
N PHE A 4 9.61 -40.19 20.45
CA PHE A 4 10.25 -38.91 20.82
C PHE A 4 10.93 -38.18 19.63
N TYR A 5 10.19 -37.92 18.55
CA TYR A 5 10.47 -36.82 17.62
C TYR A 5 9.15 -36.10 17.30
N LYS A 6 8.69 -35.22 18.20
CA LYS A 6 8.83 -33.76 18.03
C LYS A 6 8.07 -33.28 16.76
N ILE A 7 6.79 -32.90 16.75
CA ILE A 7 6.11 -31.79 17.46
C ILE A 7 6.93 -30.46 17.54
N TYR A 8 8.16 -30.41 17.01
CA TYR A 8 9.00 -29.19 16.90
C TYR A 8 9.09 -28.70 15.44
N SER A 9 7.97 -28.44 14.76
CA SER A 9 8.05 -27.75 13.45
C SER A 9 6.98 -26.72 13.15
N TYR A 10 6.07 -26.41 14.07
CA TYR A 10 5.15 -25.27 13.91
C TYR A 10 5.30 -24.19 14.97
N LEU A 11 6.09 -24.44 16.03
CA LEU A 11 6.29 -23.49 17.15
C LEU A 11 7.65 -22.75 17.16
N VAL A 12 8.45 -22.85 16.08
CA VAL A 12 9.78 -22.18 15.99
C VAL A 12 9.89 -21.21 14.80
N LEU A 13 8.86 -21.03 13.97
CA LEU A 13 8.88 -19.95 12.97
C LEU A 13 8.36 -18.60 13.49
N VAL A 14 7.73 -18.58 14.67
CA VAL A 14 7.19 -17.35 15.28
C VAL A 14 8.30 -16.53 15.98
N ILE A 15 9.47 -17.12 16.26
CA ILE A 15 10.59 -16.44 16.92
C ILE A 15 11.64 -15.90 15.93
N ARG A 16 11.59 -16.28 14.63
CA ARG A 16 12.59 -15.86 13.62
C ARG A 16 12.14 -14.74 12.67
N TYR A 17 10.89 -14.27 12.76
CA TYR A 17 10.43 -13.03 12.10
C TYR A 17 10.23 -11.86 13.06
N SER A 18 10.96 -11.88 14.18
CA SER A 18 11.23 -10.77 15.11
C SER A 18 11.94 -9.55 14.49
N ARG A 19 11.87 -9.41 13.15
CA ARG A 19 12.32 -8.25 12.37
C ARG A 19 11.28 -7.71 11.38
N HIS A 20 10.05 -8.24 11.35
CA HIS A 20 9.00 -7.77 10.44
C HIS A 20 7.71 -7.28 11.14
N VAL A 21 7.82 -6.83 12.39
CA VAL A 21 6.74 -6.12 13.13
C VAL A 21 6.46 -4.71 12.56
N ILE A 22 6.94 -4.37 11.37
CA ILE A 22 6.81 -3.02 10.82
C ILE A 22 6.36 -3.08 9.37
N SER A 23 5.04 -3.16 9.12
CA SER A 23 4.47 -2.65 7.86
C SER A 23 2.94 -2.53 7.78
N LEU A 24 2.20 -2.21 8.84
CA LEU A 24 0.79 -1.80 8.66
C LEU A 24 0.67 -0.34 8.19
N THR A 25 1.67 0.49 8.46
CA THR A 25 1.57 1.95 8.32
C THR A 25 2.03 2.48 6.96
N THR A 26 2.98 1.79 6.30
CA THR A 26 3.36 2.10 4.92
C THR A 26 2.37 1.57 3.88
N MET A 27 1.46 0.67 4.28
CA MET A 27 0.52 -0.01 3.38
C MET A 27 -0.75 0.82 3.11
N ALA A 28 -1.05 1.78 4.00
CA ALA A 28 -2.29 2.56 3.97
C ALA A 28 -2.31 3.68 2.90
N LEU A 29 -1.14 4.18 2.45
CA LEU A 29 -1.10 5.41 1.64
C LEU A 29 -1.19 5.19 0.12
N LEU A 30 -0.82 4.02 -0.38
CA LEU A 30 -0.66 3.78 -1.83
C LEU A 30 -1.54 2.66 -2.35
N SER A 31 -2.44 2.15 -1.52
CA SER A 31 -3.55 1.29 -1.95
C SER A 31 -4.62 2.09 -2.72
N SER A 32 -4.28 3.29 -3.22
CA SER A 32 -5.10 4.10 -4.12
C SER A 32 -5.53 3.30 -5.33
N CYS A 33 -6.85 3.17 -5.42
CA CYS A 33 -7.61 2.31 -6.29
C CYS A 33 -7.14 2.35 -7.74
N TYR A 34 -6.66 1.21 -8.24
CA TYR A 34 -6.60 0.93 -9.67
C TYR A 34 -7.68 -0.10 -9.97
N SER A 35 -8.93 0.35 -10.04
CA SER A 35 -9.95 -0.42 -10.75
C SER A 35 -9.74 -0.25 -12.25
N ALA A 36 -9.48 -1.40 -12.89
CA ALA A 36 -9.84 -1.75 -14.26
C ALA A 36 -9.25 -0.92 -15.42
N ARG A 37 -8.01 -1.26 -15.79
CA ARG A 37 -7.68 -1.46 -17.22
C ARG A 37 -7.14 -2.86 -17.55
N TYR A 38 -7.17 -3.77 -16.57
CA TYR A 38 -6.77 -5.17 -16.74
C TYR A 38 -7.95 -6.15 -16.68
N SER A 39 -9.15 -5.67 -17.03
CA SER A 39 -10.37 -6.48 -17.22
C SER A 39 -10.22 -7.59 -18.28
N HIS A 40 -9.07 -7.67 -18.96
CA HIS A 40 -8.73 -8.76 -19.87
C HIS A 40 -7.37 -9.39 -19.52
N ILE A 41 -7.30 -10.01 -18.35
CA ILE A 41 -6.51 -11.25 -18.23
C ILE A 41 -7.43 -12.38 -18.72
N PRO A 42 -7.12 -13.05 -19.84
CA PRO A 42 -7.97 -14.13 -20.34
C PRO A 42 -8.25 -15.17 -19.24
N ASN A 43 -9.54 -15.45 -18.99
CA ASN A 43 -10.04 -16.37 -17.95
C ASN A 43 -9.77 -15.93 -16.49
N LEU A 44 -9.61 -14.63 -16.25
CA LEU A 44 -9.48 -14.09 -14.90
C LEU A 44 -10.16 -12.71 -14.80
N ASP A 45 -11.33 -12.66 -14.17
CA ASP A 45 -11.92 -11.39 -13.76
C ASP A 45 -11.26 -10.94 -12.46
N VAL A 46 -10.40 -9.93 -12.56
CA VAL A 46 -9.58 -9.46 -11.44
C VAL A 46 -10.11 -8.11 -10.98
N ASN A 47 -10.89 -8.13 -9.91
CA ASN A 47 -11.21 -6.94 -9.14
C ASN A 47 -10.68 -7.11 -7.71
N LEU A 48 -9.41 -6.79 -7.50
CA LEU A 48 -8.74 -6.96 -6.20
C LEU A 48 -9.35 -6.08 -5.11
N GLU A 49 -10.01 -4.98 -5.47
CA GLU A 49 -10.46 -3.93 -4.56
C GLU A 49 -11.53 -4.41 -3.56
N TYR A 50 -12.39 -5.34 -3.98
CA TYR A 50 -13.48 -5.85 -3.16
C TYR A 50 -13.21 -7.26 -2.61
N MET A 51 -12.00 -7.79 -2.83
CA MET A 51 -11.63 -9.11 -2.33
C MET A 51 -11.28 -9.05 -0.84
N ASN A 52 -11.74 -10.05 -0.09
CA ASN A 52 -11.29 -10.25 1.29
C ASN A 52 -9.85 -10.81 1.33
N HIS A 53 -9.27 -10.93 2.52
CA HIS A 53 -7.88 -11.36 2.67
C HIS A 53 -7.60 -12.74 2.08
N THR A 54 -8.50 -13.71 2.29
CA THR A 54 -8.35 -15.08 1.79
C THR A 54 -8.41 -15.13 0.26
N GLU A 55 -9.34 -14.38 -0.34
CA GLU A 55 -9.45 -14.23 -1.79
C GLU A 55 -8.19 -13.58 -2.38
N LEU A 56 -7.64 -12.56 -1.72
CA LEU A 56 -6.39 -11.89 -2.11
C LEU A 56 -5.19 -12.85 -2.06
N LEU A 57 -5.08 -13.72 -1.06
CA LEU A 57 -4.02 -14.73 -1.02
C LEU A 57 -4.15 -15.72 -2.18
N HIS A 58 -5.35 -16.23 -2.43
CA HIS A 58 -5.59 -17.20 -3.50
C HIS A 58 -5.30 -16.62 -4.89
N ILE A 59 -5.78 -15.40 -5.18
CA ILE A 59 -5.54 -14.75 -6.46
C ILE A 59 -4.06 -14.40 -6.65
N THR A 60 -3.35 -14.04 -5.57
CA THR A 60 -1.90 -13.78 -5.61
C THR A 60 -1.13 -15.01 -6.09
N ASP A 61 -1.45 -16.20 -5.58
CA ASP A 61 -0.79 -17.44 -5.99
C ASP A 61 -1.07 -17.77 -7.46
N LYS A 62 -2.33 -17.63 -7.91
CA LYS A 62 -2.72 -17.85 -9.30
C LYS A 62 -1.99 -16.88 -10.25
N LEU A 63 -1.95 -15.59 -9.91
CA LEU A 63 -1.21 -14.58 -10.67
C LEU A 63 0.30 -14.86 -10.69
N GLY A 64 0.86 -15.39 -9.59
CA GLY A 64 2.25 -15.81 -9.54
C GLY A 64 2.58 -16.96 -10.50
N MET A 65 1.71 -17.95 -10.62
CA MET A 65 1.85 -19.03 -11.61
C MET A 65 1.76 -18.48 -13.05
N MET A 66 0.81 -17.58 -13.31
CA MET A 66 0.67 -16.94 -14.61
C MET A 66 1.90 -16.12 -14.97
N TYR A 67 2.42 -15.33 -14.02
CA TYR A 67 3.63 -14.56 -14.20
C TYR A 67 4.84 -15.46 -14.48
N LYS A 68 5.00 -16.57 -13.76
CA LYS A 68 6.06 -17.55 -14.03
C LYS A 68 5.99 -18.11 -15.46
N SER A 69 4.78 -18.34 -15.98
CA SER A 69 4.59 -18.82 -17.36
C SER A 69 4.82 -17.74 -18.43
N LYS A 70 4.53 -16.47 -18.11
CA LYS A 70 4.60 -15.32 -19.02
C LYS A 70 5.26 -14.11 -18.35
N PRO A 71 6.56 -14.18 -17.99
CA PRO A 71 7.21 -13.17 -17.14
C PRO A 71 7.37 -11.80 -17.80
N LYS A 72 7.23 -11.72 -19.13
CA LYS A 72 7.34 -10.48 -19.90
C LYS A 72 5.99 -9.82 -20.19
N ASN A 73 4.87 -10.42 -19.78
CA ASN A 73 3.55 -9.86 -20.02
C ASN A 73 3.27 -8.75 -19.00
N LYS A 74 3.17 -7.49 -19.46
CA LYS A 74 2.98 -6.33 -18.59
C LYS A 74 1.69 -6.43 -17.75
N THR A 75 0.59 -6.86 -18.35
CA THR A 75 -0.71 -6.95 -17.69
C THR A 75 -0.68 -7.94 -16.52
N ILE A 76 -0.10 -9.13 -16.73
CA ILE A 76 0.06 -10.14 -15.68
C ILE A 76 1.05 -9.66 -14.62
N GLY A 77 2.17 -9.08 -15.02
CA GLY A 77 3.18 -8.58 -14.08
C GLY A 77 2.65 -7.47 -13.18
N ILE A 78 1.87 -6.55 -13.74
CA ILE A 78 1.23 -5.47 -12.97
C ILE A 78 0.20 -6.04 -12.00
N ALA A 79 -0.74 -6.86 -12.48
CA ALA A 79 -1.76 -7.47 -11.62
C ALA A 79 -1.14 -8.32 -10.49
N TYR A 80 -0.09 -9.09 -10.79
CA TYR A 80 0.63 -9.86 -9.78
C TYR A 80 1.31 -8.96 -8.76
N SER A 81 1.96 -7.87 -9.20
CA SER A 81 2.58 -6.91 -8.29
C SER A 81 1.54 -6.23 -7.40
N ASP A 82 0.38 -5.85 -7.92
CA ASP A 82 -0.69 -5.22 -7.14
C ASP A 82 -1.24 -6.18 -6.08
N ALA A 83 -1.48 -7.45 -6.45
CA ALA A 83 -1.89 -8.46 -5.49
C ALA A 83 -0.83 -8.68 -4.39
N LEU A 84 0.46 -8.77 -4.77
CA LEU A 84 1.56 -8.86 -3.81
C LEU A 84 1.63 -7.66 -2.86
N ARG A 85 1.36 -6.44 -3.35
CA ARG A 85 1.29 -5.24 -2.51
C ARG A 85 0.16 -5.34 -1.51
N MET A 86 -1.03 -5.76 -1.94
CA MET A 86 -2.22 -5.87 -1.10
C MET A 86 -2.09 -6.95 -0.01
N VAL A 87 -1.28 -7.98 -0.21
CA VAL A 87 -0.95 -8.97 0.83
C VAL A 87 0.34 -8.65 1.60
N GLY A 88 0.88 -7.44 1.46
CA GLY A 88 2.02 -6.94 2.25
C GLY A 88 3.40 -7.41 1.79
N LYS A 89 3.49 -8.06 0.63
CA LYS A 89 4.74 -8.57 0.04
C LYS A 89 5.43 -7.52 -0.85
N SER A 90 5.55 -6.28 -0.38
CA SER A 90 6.03 -5.13 -1.17
C SER A 90 7.42 -5.32 -1.80
N SER A 91 8.32 -6.06 -1.14
CA SER A 91 9.66 -6.35 -1.71
C SER A 91 9.59 -7.26 -2.94
N GLN A 92 8.69 -8.25 -2.93
CA GLN A 92 8.46 -9.13 -4.07
C GLN A 92 7.73 -8.38 -5.20
N ALA A 93 6.75 -7.56 -4.84
CA ALA A 93 6.03 -6.72 -5.79
C ALA A 93 6.97 -5.79 -6.56
N LEU A 94 7.88 -5.10 -5.85
CA LEU A 94 8.89 -4.26 -6.48
C LEU A 94 9.84 -5.06 -7.38
N ALA A 95 10.21 -6.28 -7.01
CA ALA A 95 11.06 -7.13 -7.85
C ALA A 95 10.37 -7.49 -9.18
N VAL A 96 9.08 -7.83 -9.15
CA VAL A 96 8.26 -8.07 -10.35
C VAL A 96 8.21 -6.81 -11.20
N MET A 97 7.87 -5.66 -10.61
CA MET A 97 7.73 -4.42 -11.37
C MET A 97 9.05 -3.89 -11.93
N ARG A 98 10.19 -4.12 -11.28
CA ARG A 98 11.50 -3.80 -11.87
C ARG A 98 11.72 -4.54 -13.19
N GLN A 99 11.36 -5.82 -13.26
CA GLN A 99 11.48 -6.60 -14.51
C GLN A 99 10.56 -6.06 -15.59
N ILE A 100 9.30 -5.76 -15.25
CA ILE A 100 8.34 -5.19 -16.20
C ILE A 100 8.76 -3.79 -16.67
N ALA A 101 9.22 -2.92 -15.78
CA ALA A 101 9.67 -1.56 -16.11
C ALA A 101 10.90 -1.54 -17.01
N ILE A 102 11.79 -2.53 -16.92
CA ILE A 102 12.93 -2.69 -17.86
C ILE A 102 12.43 -2.97 -19.28
N LEU A 103 11.38 -3.78 -19.41
CA LEU A 103 10.83 -4.18 -20.72
C LEU A 103 9.95 -3.09 -21.34
N TYR A 104 9.31 -2.26 -20.52
CA TYR A 104 8.36 -1.25 -20.94
C TYR A 104 8.63 0.12 -20.26
N PRO A 105 9.79 0.75 -20.51
CA PRO A 105 10.28 1.90 -19.73
C PRO A 105 9.50 3.21 -19.94
N GLN A 106 8.62 3.26 -20.94
CA GLN A 106 7.80 4.43 -21.29
C GLN A 106 6.30 4.10 -21.28
N ASP A 107 5.92 2.87 -20.90
CA ASP A 107 4.52 2.50 -20.82
C ASP A 107 3.91 3.13 -19.56
N MET A 108 2.85 3.90 -19.74
CA MET A 108 2.30 4.76 -18.69
C MET A 108 1.68 3.93 -17.56
N ASP A 109 1.02 2.82 -17.89
CA ASP A 109 0.43 1.92 -16.90
C ASP A 109 1.54 1.23 -16.08
N VAL A 110 2.64 0.85 -16.75
CA VAL A 110 3.83 0.28 -16.09
C VAL A 110 4.50 1.30 -15.17
N LEU A 111 4.68 2.54 -15.63
CA LEU A 111 5.27 3.62 -14.84
C LEU A 111 4.41 3.94 -13.61
N ALA A 112 3.08 3.97 -13.77
CA ALA A 112 2.14 4.16 -12.67
C ALA A 112 2.29 3.07 -11.60
N SER A 113 2.20 1.80 -12.00
CA SER A 113 2.34 0.67 -11.07
C SER A 113 3.74 0.59 -10.48
N TYR A 114 4.79 0.92 -11.25
CA TYR A 114 6.16 0.92 -10.74
C TYR A 114 6.38 2.02 -9.70
N GLY A 115 5.84 3.23 -9.93
CA GLY A 115 5.87 4.33 -8.97
C GLY A 115 5.22 3.96 -7.64
N LYS A 116 4.04 3.32 -7.67
CA LYS A 116 3.38 2.81 -6.45
C LYS A 116 4.23 1.79 -5.71
N ASN A 117 4.82 0.83 -6.42
CA ASN A 117 5.71 -0.17 -5.84
C ASN A 117 7.00 0.44 -5.24
N LEU A 118 7.55 1.47 -5.88
CA LEU A 118 8.72 2.19 -5.38
C LEU A 118 8.39 2.90 -4.07
N ALA A 119 7.24 3.56 -3.98
CA ALA A 119 6.85 4.28 -2.79
C ALA A 119 6.51 3.34 -1.62
N ASP A 120 5.83 2.21 -1.85
CA ASP A 120 5.64 1.16 -0.82
C ASP A 120 6.98 0.66 -0.25
N ALA A 121 8.02 0.64 -1.08
CA ALA A 121 9.37 0.22 -0.71
C ALA A 121 10.25 1.35 -0.15
N GLY A 122 9.71 2.59 -0.07
CA GLY A 122 10.39 3.77 0.49
C GLY A 122 11.32 4.51 -0.49
N TYR A 123 11.34 4.15 -1.78
CA TYR A 123 12.10 4.89 -2.81
C TYR A 123 11.27 6.09 -3.32
N LEU A 124 11.02 7.06 -2.43
CA LEU A 124 10.03 8.11 -2.65
C LEU A 124 10.38 9.08 -3.79
N ASP A 125 11.66 9.45 -3.95
CA ASP A 125 12.11 10.30 -5.08
C ASP A 125 11.83 9.61 -6.43
N ASP A 126 12.24 8.35 -6.56
CA ASP A 126 12.06 7.57 -7.80
C ASP A 126 10.57 7.32 -8.06
N ALA A 127 9.80 7.10 -7.00
CA ALA A 127 8.36 6.93 -7.10
C ALA A 127 7.66 8.18 -7.63
N LEU A 128 8.01 9.36 -7.09
CA LEU A 128 7.46 10.63 -7.54
C LEU A 128 7.76 10.85 -9.03
N ASN A 129 9.01 10.60 -9.45
CA ASN A 129 9.39 10.71 -10.86
C ASN A 129 8.60 9.75 -11.76
N ALA A 130 8.43 8.49 -11.35
CA ALA A 130 7.69 7.50 -12.11
C ALA A 130 6.20 7.87 -12.25
N ILE A 131 5.57 8.32 -11.16
CA ILE A 131 4.17 8.78 -11.19
C ILE A 131 4.01 10.03 -12.07
N GLU A 132 4.91 11.00 -11.99
CA GLU A 132 4.85 12.20 -12.83
C GLU A 132 4.99 11.88 -14.32
N ARG A 133 5.88 10.94 -14.68
CA ARG A 133 6.02 10.45 -16.06
C ARG A 133 4.83 9.63 -16.54
N ALA A 134 4.05 9.04 -15.64
CA ALA A 134 2.85 8.29 -15.96
C ALA A 134 1.63 9.20 -16.20
N GLN A 135 1.71 10.51 -15.92
CA GLN A 135 0.60 11.43 -16.10
C GLN A 135 0.46 11.90 -17.55
N ARG A 136 -0.79 12.07 -17.98
CA ARG A 136 -1.18 12.61 -19.29
C ARG A 136 -1.90 13.95 -19.10
N PRO A 137 -1.29 15.09 -19.47
CA PRO A 137 -1.95 16.39 -19.33
C PRO A 137 -3.28 16.51 -20.09
N ASP A 138 -3.41 15.79 -21.21
CA ASP A 138 -4.61 15.74 -22.05
C ASP A 138 -5.70 14.81 -21.50
N MET A 139 -5.34 13.90 -20.60
CA MET A 139 -6.27 12.96 -19.97
C MET A 139 -5.95 12.84 -18.48
N PRO A 140 -6.32 13.85 -17.66
CA PRO A 140 -6.06 13.84 -16.22
C PRO A 140 -6.72 12.62 -15.56
N ASP A 141 -5.92 11.89 -14.79
CA ASP A 141 -6.38 10.75 -14.00
C ASP A 141 -6.25 11.07 -12.50
N TRP A 142 -7.39 11.20 -11.82
CA TRP A 142 -7.44 11.48 -10.39
C TRP A 142 -6.66 10.44 -9.58
N LYS A 143 -6.55 9.20 -10.05
CA LYS A 143 -5.83 8.11 -9.37
C LYS A 143 -4.33 8.39 -9.32
N LEU A 144 -3.76 8.91 -10.40
CA LEU A 144 -2.35 9.29 -10.47
C LEU A 144 -2.06 10.56 -9.66
N ILE A 145 -2.99 11.51 -9.66
CA ILE A 145 -2.89 12.74 -8.85
C ILE A 145 -2.96 12.38 -7.36
N SER A 146 -3.89 11.52 -6.96
CA SER A 146 -3.99 11.00 -5.59
C SER A 146 -2.74 10.19 -5.20
N ALA A 147 -2.20 9.36 -6.09
CA ALA A 147 -0.94 8.66 -5.83
C ALA A 147 0.25 9.62 -5.63
N LYS A 148 0.34 10.68 -6.44
CA LYS A 148 1.33 11.76 -6.27
C LYS A 148 1.19 12.41 -4.89
N ALA A 149 -0.04 12.75 -4.49
CA ALA A 149 -0.34 13.32 -3.18
C ALA A 149 0.13 12.40 -2.03
N SER A 150 -0.16 11.10 -2.12
CA SER A 150 0.29 10.10 -1.15
C SER A 150 1.81 9.99 -1.04
N ILE A 151 2.53 10.11 -2.16
CA ILE A 151 4.00 10.10 -2.17
C ILE A 151 4.54 11.38 -1.52
N LEU A 152 3.98 12.54 -1.87
CA LEU A 152 4.35 13.82 -1.26
C LEU A 152 4.12 13.81 0.26
N ALA A 153 3.01 13.23 0.73
CA ALA A 153 2.75 13.06 2.15
C ALA A 153 3.80 12.18 2.85
N GLN A 154 4.22 11.08 2.22
CA GLN A 154 5.31 10.22 2.75
C GLN A 154 6.67 10.92 2.77
N MET A 155 6.89 11.88 1.87
CA MET A 155 8.09 12.72 1.87
C MET A 155 8.02 13.87 2.89
N GLY A 156 6.95 13.98 3.68
CA GLY A 156 6.74 15.10 4.61
C GLY A 156 6.26 16.40 3.95
N ARG A 157 5.99 16.40 2.65
CA ARG A 157 5.55 17.56 1.86
C ARG A 157 4.03 17.73 1.95
N TYR A 158 3.52 17.90 3.17
CA TYR A 158 2.08 17.82 3.47
C TYR A 158 1.23 18.92 2.80
N LEU A 159 1.77 20.14 2.65
CA LEU A 159 1.05 21.22 1.98
C LEU A 159 0.83 20.90 0.50
N GLU A 160 1.86 20.41 -0.18
CA GLU A 160 1.80 20.01 -1.58
C GLU A 160 0.89 18.78 -1.76
N ALA A 161 0.97 17.81 -0.83
CA ALA A 161 0.06 16.67 -0.82
C ALA A 161 -1.41 17.11 -0.75
N ASN A 162 -1.76 18.06 0.13
CA ASN A 162 -3.12 18.58 0.24
C ASN A 162 -3.61 19.28 -1.04
N ILE A 163 -2.73 20.01 -1.74
CA ILE A 163 -3.07 20.64 -3.03
C ILE A 163 -3.42 19.56 -4.06
N GLU A 164 -2.59 18.51 -4.18
CA GLU A 164 -2.84 17.42 -5.13
C GLU A 164 -4.07 16.58 -4.75
N TYR A 165 -4.32 16.32 -3.46
CA TYR A 165 -5.56 15.65 -3.05
C TYR A 165 -6.81 16.44 -3.42
N ASN A 166 -6.80 17.77 -3.23
CA ASN A 166 -7.93 18.61 -3.63
C ASN A 166 -8.16 18.57 -5.14
N LYS A 167 -7.09 18.61 -5.97
CA LYS A 167 -7.21 18.42 -7.43
C LYS A 167 -7.81 17.06 -7.78
N ALA A 168 -7.39 15.99 -7.10
CA ALA A 168 -7.96 14.67 -7.32
C ALA A 168 -9.46 14.63 -6.96
N LEU A 169 -9.86 15.28 -5.87
CA LEU A 169 -11.26 15.37 -5.44
C LEU A 169 -12.11 16.23 -6.37
N GLU A 170 -11.55 17.29 -6.98
CA GLU A 170 -12.25 18.07 -8.02
C GLU A 170 -12.62 17.19 -9.23
N LEU A 171 -11.75 16.25 -9.62
CA LEU A 171 -12.01 15.30 -10.69
C LEU A 171 -12.93 14.14 -10.28
N ALA A 172 -12.92 13.76 -8.99
CA ALA A 172 -13.69 12.64 -8.46
C ALA A 172 -14.29 12.97 -7.07
N PRO A 173 -15.34 13.81 -7.01
CA PRO A 173 -15.84 14.37 -5.75
C PRO A 173 -16.46 13.36 -4.79
N ASN A 174 -16.87 12.19 -5.30
CA ASN A 174 -17.50 11.13 -4.51
C ASN A 174 -16.53 10.00 -4.13
N GLU A 175 -15.23 10.18 -4.37
CA GLU A 175 -14.25 9.13 -4.16
C GLU A 175 -13.73 9.11 -2.72
N SER A 176 -14.30 8.21 -1.92
CA SER A 176 -13.98 8.07 -0.50
C SER A 176 -12.50 7.74 -0.22
N SER A 177 -11.81 7.06 -1.15
CA SER A 177 -10.40 6.71 -1.00
C SER A 177 -9.48 7.93 -0.99
N ILE A 178 -9.81 8.99 -1.74
CA ILE A 178 -9.05 10.26 -1.72
C ILE A 178 -9.13 10.90 -0.34
N VAL A 179 -10.33 10.98 0.23
CA VAL A 179 -10.56 11.56 1.55
C VAL A 179 -9.88 10.73 2.65
N SER A 180 -9.93 9.38 2.54
CA SER A 180 -9.22 8.48 3.45
C SER A 180 -7.71 8.72 3.42
N ASN A 181 -7.12 8.85 2.23
CA ASN A 181 -5.69 9.15 2.06
C ASN A 181 -5.31 10.53 2.62
N MET A 182 -6.19 11.54 2.48
CA MET A 182 -6.01 12.82 3.17
C MET A 182 -5.97 12.65 4.69
N GLY A 183 -6.87 11.82 5.24
CA GLY A 183 -6.88 11.47 6.67
C GLY A 183 -5.56 10.87 7.14
N ILE A 184 -4.99 9.92 6.39
CA ILE A 184 -3.66 9.37 6.70
C ILE A 184 -2.55 10.41 6.53
N SER A 185 -2.63 11.30 5.54
CA SER A 185 -1.68 12.42 5.41
C SER A 185 -1.71 13.33 6.63
N TYR A 186 -2.89 13.63 7.19
CA TYR A 186 -2.99 14.38 8.45
C TYR A 186 -2.40 13.62 9.63
N LEU A 187 -2.63 12.30 9.70
CA LEU A 187 -2.02 11.45 10.72
C LEU A 187 -0.49 11.53 10.67
N LEU A 188 0.12 11.42 9.48
CA LEU A 188 1.57 11.53 9.30
C LEU A 188 2.12 12.88 9.76
N SER A 189 1.41 13.96 9.42
CA SER A 189 1.76 15.33 9.86
C SER A 189 1.57 15.57 11.36
N GLY A 190 0.91 14.65 12.07
CA GLY A 190 0.63 14.74 13.50
C GLY A 190 -0.71 15.41 13.86
N ASP A 191 -1.49 15.87 12.89
CA ASP A 191 -2.85 16.39 13.10
C ASP A 191 -3.88 15.25 13.20
N ILE A 192 -3.80 14.53 14.32
CA ILE A 192 -4.62 13.35 14.58
C ILE A 192 -6.12 13.66 14.65
N LYS A 193 -6.51 14.87 15.08
CA LYS A 193 -7.91 15.29 15.15
C LYS A 193 -8.49 15.43 13.75
N LYS A 194 -7.75 16.07 12.84
CA LYS A 194 -8.17 16.21 11.45
C LYS A 194 -8.11 14.89 10.68
N ALA A 195 -7.15 14.02 11.01
CA ALA A 195 -7.10 12.66 10.50
C ALA A 195 -8.41 11.90 10.81
N GLU A 196 -8.87 11.94 12.06
CA GLU A 196 -10.13 11.34 12.48
C GLU A 196 -11.32 11.96 11.76
N GLU A 197 -11.41 13.29 11.69
CA GLU A 197 -12.49 14.00 10.98
C GLU A 197 -12.63 13.51 9.54
N LYS A 198 -11.52 13.45 8.80
CA LYS A 198 -11.52 13.00 7.40
C LYS A 198 -11.87 11.52 7.27
N LEU A 199 -11.37 10.66 8.13
CA LEU A 199 -11.66 9.23 8.08
C LEU A 199 -13.11 8.92 8.46
N ARG A 200 -13.71 9.63 9.42
CA ARG A 200 -15.15 9.52 9.73
C ARG A 200 -16.03 10.02 8.60
N TYR A 201 -15.59 11.06 7.90
CA TYR A 201 -16.30 11.55 6.73
C TYR A 201 -16.22 10.51 5.60
N ALA A 202 -15.01 10.05 5.27
CA ALA A 202 -14.77 9.01 4.26
C ALA A 202 -15.57 7.72 4.55
N SER A 203 -15.63 7.29 5.82
CA SER A 203 -16.35 6.07 6.20
C SER A 203 -17.88 6.13 6.00
N LYS A 204 -18.43 7.33 5.80
CA LYS A 204 -19.86 7.58 5.55
C LYS A 204 -20.16 7.87 4.08
N MET A 205 -19.13 8.03 3.25
CA MET A 205 -19.30 8.29 1.81
C MET A 205 -19.70 7.00 1.08
N LEU A 206 -20.36 7.19 -0.07
CA LEU A 206 -20.61 6.10 -1.00
C LEU A 206 -19.26 5.52 -1.49
N GLY A 207 -19.18 4.20 -1.61
CA GLY A 207 -17.94 3.52 -1.97
C GLY A 207 -16.94 3.33 -0.82
N SER A 208 -17.31 3.64 0.43
CA SER A 208 -16.47 3.31 1.58
C SER A 208 -16.30 1.80 1.76
N ASP A 209 -15.06 1.36 1.98
CA ASP A 209 -14.72 -0.04 2.17
C ASP A 209 -14.11 -0.33 3.57
N SER A 210 -13.73 -1.59 3.78
CA SER A 210 -13.11 -2.06 5.03
C SER A 210 -11.78 -1.36 5.34
N ARG A 211 -11.00 -0.96 4.32
CA ARG A 211 -9.70 -0.30 4.51
C ARG A 211 -9.87 1.07 5.17
N ILE A 212 -10.89 1.83 4.76
CA ILE A 212 -11.21 3.12 5.37
C ILE A 212 -11.61 2.95 6.84
N ARG A 213 -12.40 1.91 7.16
CA ARG A 213 -12.78 1.58 8.55
C ARG A 213 -11.57 1.19 9.39
N GLN A 214 -10.66 0.38 8.85
CA GLN A 214 -9.41 0.02 9.53
C GLN A 214 -8.52 1.23 9.79
N ASN A 215 -8.38 2.13 8.81
CA ASN A 215 -7.67 3.39 8.98
C ASN A 215 -8.30 4.25 10.09
N LEU A 216 -9.63 4.33 10.15
CA LEU A 216 -10.33 5.03 11.23
C LEU A 216 -10.08 4.37 12.59
N ALA A 217 -10.17 3.04 12.69
CA ALA A 217 -9.90 2.29 13.92
C ALA A 217 -8.46 2.53 14.42
N LEU A 218 -7.48 2.54 13.51
CA LEU A 218 -6.09 2.89 13.82
C LEU A 218 -5.99 4.29 14.43
N VAL A 219 -6.56 5.31 13.78
CA VAL A 219 -6.49 6.70 14.26
C VAL A 219 -7.19 6.87 15.62
N VAL A 220 -8.39 6.32 15.76
CA VAL A 220 -9.16 6.34 17.02
C VAL A 220 -8.39 5.62 18.14
N GLY A 221 -7.79 4.47 17.82
CA GLY A 221 -7.00 3.67 18.74
C GLY A 221 -5.75 4.40 19.20
N LEU A 222 -5.04 5.08 18.30
CA LEU A 222 -3.86 5.88 18.62
C LEU A 222 -4.17 7.09 19.53
N GLN A 223 -5.44 7.51 19.61
CA GLN A 223 -5.92 8.50 20.59
C GLN A 223 -6.23 7.88 21.97
N GLY A 224 -5.97 6.58 22.16
CA GLY A 224 -6.25 5.85 23.40
C GLY A 224 -7.70 5.35 23.52
N ARG A 225 -8.57 5.60 22.54
CA ARG A 225 -9.96 5.12 22.54
C ARG A 225 -10.07 3.70 22.02
N ILE A 226 -9.46 2.77 22.75
CA ILE A 226 -9.30 1.37 22.35
C ILE A 226 -10.63 0.66 22.14
N GLN A 227 -11.62 0.88 23.00
CA GLN A 227 -12.92 0.23 22.88
C GLN A 227 -13.66 0.66 21.60
N GLU A 228 -13.57 1.94 21.25
CA GLU A 228 -14.17 2.46 20.02
C GLU A 228 -13.45 1.92 18.78
N ALA A 229 -12.12 1.89 18.81
CA ALA A 229 -11.32 1.29 17.74
C ALA A 229 -11.69 -0.19 17.50
N TYR A 230 -11.91 -0.96 18.57
CA TYR A 230 -12.36 -2.36 18.47
C TYR A 230 -13.74 -2.45 17.83
N SER A 231 -14.70 -1.64 18.29
CA SER A 231 -16.06 -1.63 17.72
C SER A 231 -16.09 -1.27 16.24
N ILE A 232 -15.16 -0.43 15.76
CA ILE A 232 -15.02 -0.10 14.34
C ILE A 232 -14.39 -1.28 13.58
N ALA A 233 -13.36 -1.91 14.11
CA ALA A 233 -12.66 -3.03 13.46
C ALA A 233 -13.51 -4.31 13.40
N ALA A 234 -14.27 -4.61 14.45
CA ALA A 234 -15.09 -5.83 14.57
C ALA A 234 -16.33 -5.86 13.64
N GLN A 235 -16.59 -4.79 12.87
CA GLN A 235 -17.65 -4.79 11.85
C GLN A 235 -17.30 -5.69 10.65
N GLU A 236 -16.02 -5.93 10.41
CA GLU A 236 -15.51 -6.58 9.18
C GLU A 236 -14.57 -7.75 9.46
N LEU A 237 -14.07 -7.84 10.68
CA LEU A 237 -13.07 -8.80 11.10
C LEU A 237 -13.71 -9.82 12.05
N SER A 238 -13.16 -11.02 12.07
CA SER A 238 -13.44 -11.94 13.17
C SER A 238 -13.02 -11.31 14.51
N PRO A 239 -13.64 -11.71 15.63
CA PRO A 239 -13.22 -11.24 16.95
C PRO A 239 -11.71 -11.42 17.21
N GLU A 240 -11.13 -12.52 16.74
CA GLU A 240 -9.71 -12.83 16.87
C GLU A 240 -8.82 -11.84 16.09
N GLU A 241 -9.13 -11.57 14.82
CA GLU A 241 -8.40 -10.58 14.00
C GLU A 241 -8.55 -9.14 14.55
N ALA A 242 -9.73 -8.81 15.09
CA ALA A 242 -9.94 -7.53 15.75
C ALA A 242 -9.11 -7.41 17.04
N GLU A 243 -9.03 -8.47 17.84
CA GLU A 243 -8.20 -8.53 19.04
C GLU A 243 -6.71 -8.41 18.73
N GLU A 244 -6.21 -9.09 17.69
CA GLU A 244 -4.82 -8.97 17.23
C GLU A 244 -4.46 -7.52 16.85
N ASN A 245 -5.36 -6.87 16.09
CA ASN A 245 -5.18 -5.46 15.71
C ASN A 245 -5.14 -4.53 16.94
N ILE A 246 -5.99 -4.77 17.94
CA ILE A 246 -5.96 -4.01 19.19
C ILE A 246 -4.69 -4.28 20.00
N ALA A 247 -4.23 -5.54 20.06
CA ALA A 247 -2.99 -5.90 20.74
C ALA A 247 -1.78 -5.18 20.11
N TYR A 248 -1.73 -5.11 18.79
CA TYR A 248 -0.72 -4.32 18.07
C TYR A 248 -0.81 -2.83 18.43
N LEU A 249 -1.99 -2.22 18.41
CA LEU A 249 -2.17 -0.81 18.77
C LEU A 249 -1.69 -0.51 20.19
N LYS A 250 -2.02 -1.38 21.16
CA LYS A 250 -1.52 -1.27 22.54
C LYS A 250 0.01 -1.34 22.61
N SER A 251 0.63 -2.20 21.78
CA SER A 251 2.09 -2.32 21.71
C SER A 251 2.78 -1.10 21.09
N VAL A 252 2.10 -0.38 20.19
CA VAL A 252 2.61 0.89 19.62
C VAL A 252 2.50 2.01 20.65
N LEU A 253 1.36 2.10 21.34
CA LEU A 253 1.09 3.12 22.36
C LEU A 253 1.97 3.01 23.60
N SER A 254 2.45 1.81 23.94
CA SER A 254 3.35 1.60 25.08
C SER A 254 4.80 2.02 24.80
N GLN A 255 5.14 2.40 23.57
CA GLN A 255 6.47 2.89 23.21
C GLN A 255 6.66 4.35 23.61
N LYS A 256 7.91 4.73 23.88
CA LYS A 256 8.30 6.06 24.37
C LYS A 256 7.91 7.22 23.43
N ASP A 257 7.78 6.92 22.14
CA ASP A 257 7.16 7.78 21.14
C ASP A 257 6.36 6.90 20.16
N PRO A 258 5.04 6.72 20.39
CA PRO A 258 4.19 5.92 19.52
C PRO A 258 4.20 6.42 18.07
N TRP A 259 4.45 7.72 17.88
CA TRP A 259 4.40 8.43 16.60
C TRP A 259 5.70 8.30 15.81
N ALA A 260 6.85 8.10 16.48
CA ALA A 260 8.12 7.89 15.81
C ALA A 260 8.07 6.65 14.90
N THR A 261 7.51 5.52 15.37
CA THR A 261 7.42 4.29 14.56
C THR A 261 6.59 4.44 13.28
N LEU A 262 5.64 5.38 13.27
CA LEU A 262 4.84 5.70 12.09
C LEU A 262 5.63 6.56 11.08
N ARG A 263 6.60 7.35 11.55
CA ARG A 263 7.40 8.29 10.75
C ARG A 263 8.74 7.71 10.27
N THR A 264 9.41 6.85 11.05
CA THR A 264 10.84 6.50 10.85
C THR A 264 11.12 5.27 9.98
N LYS A 265 10.48 5.12 8.82
CA LYS A 265 11.02 4.25 7.74
C LYS A 265 11.90 5.02 6.75
N GLU A 266 12.22 6.27 7.07
CA GLU A 266 13.07 7.15 6.29
C GLU A 266 14.49 6.59 6.14
N GLN A 267 14.93 6.51 4.88
CA GLN A 267 16.31 6.36 4.43
C GLN A 267 16.94 4.96 4.53
N LYS A 268 16.59 4.10 3.56
CA LYS A 268 17.63 3.20 3.01
C LYS A 268 18.59 4.05 2.16
N PRO A 269 19.92 3.86 2.27
CA PRO A 269 20.88 4.63 1.50
C PRO A 269 20.63 4.48 -0.01
N ARG A 270 20.63 5.60 -0.73
CA ARG A 270 20.60 5.66 -2.21
C ARG A 270 21.63 4.67 -2.76
N ILE A 271 21.17 3.59 -3.40
CA ILE A 271 22.03 2.80 -4.27
C ILE A 271 22.27 3.68 -5.51
N LYS A 272 23.43 4.35 -5.56
CA LYS A 272 23.88 5.06 -6.75
C LYS A 272 24.06 4.04 -7.87
N ASN A 273 23.07 3.87 -8.74
CA ASN A 273 23.26 3.15 -9.99
C ASN A 273 24.21 3.98 -10.86
N LYS A 274 25.44 3.48 -11.06
CA LYS A 274 26.36 4.01 -12.07
C LYS A 274 25.66 3.96 -13.43
N PRO A 275 25.68 5.04 -14.23
CA PRO A 275 25.16 4.98 -15.59
C PRO A 275 25.94 3.93 -16.39
N ALA A 276 25.19 3.13 -17.16
CA ALA A 276 25.77 2.18 -18.11
C ALA A 276 26.64 2.96 -19.10
N ASN A 277 27.93 2.65 -19.09
CA ASN A 277 28.90 3.24 -19.99
C ASN A 277 28.61 2.69 -21.40
N VAL A 278 27.89 3.47 -22.22
CA VAL A 278 27.71 3.16 -23.64
C VAL A 278 29.04 3.43 -24.31
N ALA A 279 29.86 2.37 -24.42
CA ALA A 279 31.07 2.40 -25.21
C ALA A 279 30.69 2.51 -26.70
N ASN A 280 30.83 3.74 -27.22
CA ASN A 280 31.02 3.98 -28.65
C ASN A 280 32.21 3.14 -29.14
N LYS A 281 31.97 2.20 -30.04
CA LYS A 281 33.00 1.76 -30.98
C LYS A 281 32.63 2.27 -32.37
N LYS A 282 33.54 3.09 -32.89
CA LYS A 282 33.69 3.44 -34.30
C LYS A 282 33.85 2.17 -35.14
#